data_AF-A0A316WAH3-F1
#
_entry.id   AF-A0A316WAH3-F1
#
_cell.length_a   1.000
_cell.length_b   1.000
_cell.length_c   1.000
_cell.angle_alpha   90.00
_cell.angle_beta   90.00
_cell.angle_gamma   90.00
#
_symmetry.space_group_name_H-M   'P 1'
#
loop_
_entity.id
_entity.type
_entity.pdbx_description
1 polymer ?
#
loop_
_entity_poly.entity_id
_entity_poly.type
_entity_poly.pdbx_seq_one_letter_code
_entity_poly.pdbx_strand_id
1 'polypeptide(L)'
;TTPQGEFLFHVFGALAQFERSLIQERVQAGLAAAARRGRRGGRPTAIDPEKLAAVTAALEGGATKAAVCRTFGIKRSTLIDSLARIGWSPAGSRREA
;
A
#
# COMPACT_ATOMS: atom_id res chain seq x y z
N THR A 1 44.41 -15.93 3.07
CA THR A 1 44.12 -14.98 1.98
C THR A 1 45.41 -14.29 1.59
N THR A 2 45.60 -13.95 0.31
CA THR A 2 46.77 -13.17 -0.13
C THR A 2 46.43 -11.67 -0.11
N PRO A 3 47.37 -10.76 0.19
CA PRO A 3 47.10 -9.32 0.17
C PRO A 3 46.51 -8.82 -1.15
N GLN A 4 46.91 -9.44 -2.27
CA GLN A 4 46.36 -9.14 -3.60
C GLN A 4 44.90 -9.58 -3.74
N GLY A 5 44.54 -10.73 -3.17
CA GLY A 5 43.16 -11.22 -3.17
C GLY A 5 42.22 -10.36 -2.32
N GLU A 6 42.71 -9.87 -1.17
CA GLU A 6 41.97 -8.96 -0.30
C GLU A 6 41.73 -7.60 -0.98
N PHE A 7 42.76 -7.04 -1.62
CA PHE A 7 42.61 -5.81 -2.41
C PHE A 7 41.57 -5.95 -3.53
N LEU A 8 41.67 -7.01 -4.34
CA LEU A 8 40.72 -7.25 -5.43
C LEU A 8 39.29 -7.45 -4.91
N PHE A 9 39.13 -8.17 -3.80
CA PHE A 9 37.82 -8.33 -3.16
C PHE A 9 37.20 -6.98 -2.78
N HIS A 10 37.97 -6.06 -2.19
CA HIS A 10 37.47 -4.73 -1.85
C HIS A 10 37.13 -3.89 -3.08
N VAL A 11 37.95 -3.93 -4.13
CA VAL A 11 37.68 -3.21 -5.39
C VAL A 11 36.37 -3.70 -6.01
N PHE A 12 36.18 -5.02 -6.13
CA PHE A 12 34.93 -5.58 -6.66
C PHE A 12 33.73 -5.31 -5.76
N GLY A 13 33.92 -5.31 -4.43
CA GLY A 13 32.88 -4.91 -3.49
C GLY A 13 32.43 -3.47 -3.69
N ALA A 14 33.38 -2.54 -3.88
CA ALA A 14 33.09 -1.14 -4.16
C ALA A 14 32.38 -0.96 -5.51
N LEU A 15 32.82 -1.69 -6.54
CA LEU A 15 32.21 -1.66 -7.86
C LEU A 15 30.76 -2.20 -7.84
N ALA A 16 30.52 -3.31 -7.15
CA ALA A 16 29.18 -3.87 -7.00
C ALA A 16 28.22 -2.91 -6.28
N GLN A 17 28.71 -2.19 -5.26
CA GLN A 17 27.93 -1.16 -4.57
C GLN A 17 27.59 0.00 -5.50
N PHE A 18 28.55 0.47 -6.29
CA PHE A 18 28.33 1.53 -7.29
C PHE A 18 27.28 1.15 -8.33
N GLU A 19 27.37 -0.06 -8.89
CA GLU A 19 26.37 -0.56 -9.84
C GLU A 19 24.97 -0.64 -9.24
N ARG A 20 24.87 -1.11 -7.98
CA ARG A 20 23.59 -1.14 -7.25
C ARG A 20 22.99 0.25 -7.09
N SER A 21 23.80 1.25 -6.76
CA SER A 21 23.35 2.65 -6.65
C SER A 21 22.84 3.18 -8.00
N LEU A 22 23.54 2.91 -9.10
CA LEU A 22 23.08 3.31 -10.43
C LEU A 22 21.76 2.65 -10.84
N ILE A 23 21.57 1.36 -10.51
CA ILE A 23 20.30 0.66 -10.76
C ILE A 23 19.17 1.32 -9.97
N GLN A 24 19.40 1.64 -8.69
CA GLN A 24 18.40 2.31 -7.86
C GLN A 24 18.01 3.68 -8.43
N GLU A 25 18.98 4.49 -8.84
CA GLU A 25 18.74 5.80 -9.43
C GLU A 25 17.84 5.69 -10.68
N ARG A 26 18.14 4.73 -11.58
CA ARG A 26 17.32 4.47 -12.77
C ARG A 26 15.91 4.02 -12.43
N VAL A 27 15.74 3.16 -11.42
CA VAL A 27 14.42 2.72 -10.96
C VAL A 27 13.62 3.91 -10.45
N GLN A 28 14.21 4.78 -9.63
CA GLN A 28 13.53 5.96 -9.11
C GLN A 28 13.14 6.93 -10.23
N ALA A 29 14.04 7.17 -11.19
CA ALA A 29 13.73 7.98 -12.37
C ALA A 29 12.56 7.40 -13.18
N GLY A 30 12.52 6.07 -13.36
CA GLY A 30 11.43 5.36 -14.02
C GLY A 30 10.10 5.45 -13.27
N LEU A 31 10.12 5.26 -11.94
CA LEU A 31 8.94 5.41 -11.09
C LEU A 31 8.39 6.84 -11.12
N ALA A 32 9.27 7.85 -11.05
CA ALA A 32 8.87 9.25 -11.17
C ALA A 32 8.24 9.55 -12.54
N ALA A 33 8.81 9.02 -13.62
CA ALA A 33 8.23 9.15 -14.95
C ALA A 33 6.86 8.47 -15.07
N ALA A 34 6.69 7.28 -14.51
CA ALA A 34 5.41 6.57 -14.49
C ALA A 34 4.35 7.31 -13.65
N ALA A 35 4.74 7.88 -12.50
CA ALA A 35 3.87 8.69 -11.66
C ALA A 35 3.38 9.95 -12.40
N ARG A 36 4.26 10.64 -13.14
CA ARG A 36 3.87 11.79 -14.01
C ARG A 36 2.86 11.41 -15.08
N ARG A 37 2.87 10.15 -15.55
CA ARG A 37 1.87 9.60 -16.49
C ARG A 37 0.57 9.16 -15.80
N GLY A 38 0.41 9.41 -14.50
CA GLY A 38 -0.79 9.05 -13.73
C GLY A 38 -0.81 7.61 -13.22
N ARG A 39 0.25 6.81 -13.42
CA ARG A 39 0.31 5.45 -12.87
C ARG A 39 0.45 5.51 -11.36
N ARG A 40 -0.54 5.02 -10.62
CA ARG A 40 -0.44 4.76 -9.19
C ARG A 40 0.13 3.36 -8.98
N GLY A 41 1.36 3.29 -8.45
CA GLY A 41 1.99 2.02 -8.04
C GLY A 41 1.42 1.46 -6.74
N GLY A 42 2.00 0.37 -6.25
CA GLY A 42 1.59 -0.26 -4.98
C GLY A 42 0.49 -1.31 -5.12
N ARG A 43 -0.03 -1.79 -3.98
CA ARG A 43 -1.08 -2.81 -3.93
C ARG A 43 -2.42 -2.21 -4.36
N PRO A 44 -3.15 -2.82 -5.31
CA PRO A 44 -4.48 -2.35 -5.72
C PRO A 44 -5.46 -2.27 -4.54
N THR A 45 -6.41 -1.33 -4.63
CA THR A 45 -7.52 -1.24 -3.67
C THR A 45 -8.39 -2.48 -3.79
N ALA A 46 -8.73 -3.10 -2.65
CA ALA A 46 -9.49 -4.36 -2.63
C ALA A 46 -11.01 -4.17 -2.76
N ILE A 47 -11.52 -2.96 -2.50
CA ILE A 47 -12.94 -2.61 -2.63
C ILE A 47 -13.01 -1.45 -3.61
N ASP A 48 -13.87 -1.61 -4.63
CA ASP A 48 -14.16 -0.55 -5.60
C ASP A 48 -14.80 0.67 -4.91
N PRO A 49 -14.51 1.92 -5.34
CA PRO A 49 -15.13 3.12 -4.76
C PRO A 49 -16.66 3.10 -4.73
N GLU A 50 -17.33 2.59 -5.77
CA GLU A 50 -18.79 2.53 -5.81
C GLU A 50 -19.32 1.56 -4.76
N LYS A 51 -18.65 0.41 -4.65
CA LYS A 51 -18.97 -0.61 -3.64
C LYS A 51 -18.73 -0.08 -2.22
N LEU A 52 -17.70 0.74 -2.03
CA LEU A 52 -17.41 1.37 -0.73
C LEU A 52 -18.49 2.39 -0.34
N ALA A 53 -19.02 3.15 -1.29
CA ALA A 53 -20.15 4.06 -1.06
C ALA A 53 -21.41 3.30 -0.64
N ALA A 54 -21.75 2.19 -1.34
CA ALA A 54 -22.89 1.35 -0.97
C ALA A 54 -22.70 0.71 0.43
N VAL A 55 -21.48 0.26 0.73
CA VAL A 55 -21.11 -0.31 2.04
C VAL A 55 -21.27 0.70 3.17
N THR A 56 -20.78 1.93 2.98
CA THR A 56 -20.87 2.99 4.00
C THR A 56 -22.31 3.44 4.23
N ALA A 57 -23.10 3.61 3.16
CA ALA A 57 -24.53 3.91 3.27
C ALA A 57 -25.30 2.80 4.02
N ALA A 58 -24.98 1.53 3.77
CA ALA A 58 -25.60 0.41 4.48
C ALA A 58 -25.25 0.42 5.98
N LEU A 59 -24.00 0.74 6.34
CA LEU A 59 -23.57 0.85 7.74
C LEU A 59 -24.24 2.03 8.45
N GLU A 60 -24.41 3.16 7.78
CA GLU A 60 -25.12 4.34 8.30
C GLU A 60 -26.62 4.08 8.47
N GLY A 61 -27.22 3.26 7.58
CA GLY A 61 -28.56 2.72 7.72
C GLY A 61 -28.73 1.67 8.82
N GLY A 62 -27.70 1.42 9.65
CA GLY A 62 -27.75 0.53 10.81
C GLY A 62 -27.39 -0.94 10.52
N ALA A 63 -26.94 -1.28 9.31
CA ALA A 63 -26.51 -2.65 9.03
C ALA A 63 -25.24 -3.00 9.83
N THR A 64 -25.18 -4.24 10.32
CA THR A 64 -23.96 -4.71 11.01
C THR A 64 -22.83 -4.95 10.01
N LYS A 65 -21.58 -4.73 10.43
CA LYS A 65 -20.39 -5.05 9.63
C LYS A 65 -20.39 -6.49 9.12
N ALA A 66 -20.92 -7.44 9.91
CA ALA A 66 -21.01 -8.84 9.53
C ALA A 66 -22.06 -9.08 8.42
N ALA A 67 -23.20 -8.40 8.48
CA ALA A 67 -24.21 -8.46 7.42
C ALA A 67 -23.64 -7.88 6.11
N VAL A 68 -23.01 -6.72 6.16
CA VAL A 68 -22.35 -6.08 5.01
C VAL A 68 -21.28 -6.99 4.40
N CYS A 69 -20.43 -7.63 5.20
CA CYS A 69 -19.43 -8.58 4.69
C CYS A 69 -20.07 -9.71 3.89
N ARG A 70 -21.19 -10.27 4.36
CA ARG A 70 -21.90 -11.36 3.68
C ARG A 70 -22.57 -10.88 2.40
N THR A 71 -23.32 -9.77 2.46
CA THR A 71 -24.06 -9.23 1.32
C THR A 71 -23.15 -8.82 0.18
N PHE A 72 -22.02 -8.17 0.50
CA PHE A 72 -21.09 -7.67 -0.51
C PHE A 72 -19.94 -8.65 -0.81
N GLY A 73 -19.88 -9.81 -0.16
CA GLY A 73 -18.79 -10.79 -0.36
C GLY A 73 -17.41 -10.26 0.01
N ILE A 74 -17.31 -9.40 1.03
CA ILE A 74 -16.06 -8.75 1.46
C ILE A 74 -15.53 -9.45 2.70
N LYS A 75 -14.23 -9.78 2.71
CA LYS A 75 -13.58 -10.32 3.92
C LYS A 75 -13.61 -9.26 5.03
N ARG A 76 -13.87 -9.69 6.26
CA ARG A 76 -13.99 -8.79 7.42
C ARG A 76 -12.76 -7.91 7.63
N SER A 77 -11.55 -8.46 7.48
CA SER A 77 -10.30 -7.70 7.56
C SER A 77 -10.22 -6.60 6.51
N THR A 78 -10.54 -6.94 5.25
CA THR A 78 -10.59 -5.98 4.15
C THR A 78 -11.59 -4.85 4.39
N LEU A 79 -12.76 -5.16 4.95
CA LEU A 79 -13.74 -4.14 5.33
C LEU A 79 -13.18 -3.21 6.42
N ILE A 80 -12.61 -3.77 7.48
CA ILE A 80 -12.05 -2.98 8.59
C ILE A 80 -10.91 -2.07 8.10
N ASP A 81 -9.96 -2.60 7.33
CA ASP A 81 -8.84 -1.84 6.79
C ASP A 81 -9.34 -0.70 5.87
N SER A 82 -10.34 -0.99 5.05
CA SER A 82 -10.89 0.00 4.12
C SER A 82 -11.64 1.11 4.85
N LEU A 83 -12.43 0.78 5.89
CA LEU A 83 -13.10 1.77 6.73
C LEU A 83 -12.11 2.64 7.50
N ALA A 84 -11.04 2.05 8.04
CA ALA A 84 -9.98 2.79 8.72
C ALA A 84 -9.24 3.75 7.77
N ARG A 85 -8.96 3.34 6.52
CA ARG A 85 -8.31 4.18 5.51
C ARG A 85 -9.13 5.42 5.13
N ILE A 86 -10.46 5.32 5.13
CA ILE A 86 -11.34 6.46 4.84
C ILE A 86 -11.75 7.25 6.09
N GLY A 87 -11.25 6.87 7.27
CA GLY A 87 -11.60 7.52 8.54
C GLY A 87 -13.06 7.33 8.95
N TRP A 88 -13.72 6.27 8.48
CA TRP A 88 -15.12 6.02 8.79
C TRP A 88 -15.28 5.65 10.26
N SER A 89 -16.17 6.36 10.94
CA SER A 89 -16.54 6.15 12.33
C SER A 89 -18.04 5.86 12.41
N PRO A 90 -18.50 4.91 13.24
CA PRO A 90 -19.94 4.70 13.42
C PRO A 90 -20.57 5.98 14.00
N ALA A 91 -21.70 6.39 13.40
CA ALA A 91 -22.52 7.49 13.90
C ALA A 91 -22.99 7.14 15.33
N GLY A 92 -22.32 7.70 16.34
CA GLY A 92 -22.56 7.40 17.76
C GLY A 92 -21.31 7.34 18.64
N SER A 93 -20.09 7.28 18.08
CA SER A 93 -18.85 7.26 18.87
C SER A 93 -18.18 8.63 19.07
N ARG A 94 -18.80 9.74 18.63
CA ARG A 94 -18.42 11.10 19.05
C ARG A 94 -19.20 11.45 20.32
N ARG A 95 -18.88 10.79 21.43
CA ARG A 95 -19.22 11.27 22.78
C ARG A 95 -17.94 11.81 23.41
N GLU A 96 -17.95 13.14 23.60
CA GLU A 96 -17.26 13.92 24.64
C GLU A 96 -15.91 13.39 25.14
N ALA A 97 -14.85 14.12 24.75
CA ALA A 97 -13.70 14.42 25.61
C ALA A 97 -13.30 15.87 25.35
#